data_AF-A0AA37X378-F1
#
_entry.id   AF-A0AA37X378-F1
#
_cell.length_a   1.000
_cell.length_b   1.000
_cell.length_c   1.000
_cell.angle_alpha   90.00
_cell.angle_beta   90.00
_cell.angle_gamma   90.00
#
_symmetry.space_group_name_H-M   'P 1'
#
loop_
_entity.id
_entity.type
_entity.pdbx_description
1 polymer ?
#
loop_
_entity_poly.entity_id
_entity_poly.type
_entity_poly.pdbx_seq_one_letter_code
_entity_poly.pdbx_strand_id
1 'polypeptide(L)'
;MFPSAPATFLNPEARMTPMNSVEHAALPVHGCRPQPAAALERVNAMKQIEERVLRALDELKEFPETDQRWLATGRTDIEKGFMAVDRSVFKPSRVEIVE
;
A
#
# COMPACT_ATOMS: atom_id res chain seq x y z
N MET A 1 -27.17 31.81 45.85
CA MET A 1 -25.75 31.50 45.61
C MET A 1 -25.69 30.32 44.65
N PHE A 2 -25.49 30.60 43.36
CA PHE A 2 -25.28 29.60 42.31
C PHE A 2 -24.06 30.06 41.51
N PRO A 3 -23.02 29.23 41.31
CA PRO A 3 -21.84 29.67 40.60
C PRO A 3 -22.13 29.70 39.09
N SER A 4 -21.77 30.81 38.44
CA SER A 4 -21.70 30.93 36.99
C SER A 4 -20.57 30.04 36.46
N ALA A 5 -20.90 29.10 35.58
CA ALA A 5 -19.91 28.35 34.81
C ALA A 5 -19.39 29.25 33.66
N PRO A 6 -18.09 29.28 33.37
CA PRO A 6 -17.59 30.00 32.21
C PRO A 6 -17.97 29.22 30.94
N ALA A 7 -18.48 29.95 29.95
CA ALA A 7 -18.66 29.46 28.59
C ALA A 7 -17.27 29.12 28.02
N THR A 8 -16.93 27.85 27.98
CA THR A 8 -15.77 27.37 27.22
C THR A 8 -16.08 27.60 25.74
N PHE A 9 -15.46 28.64 25.17
CA PHE A 9 -15.40 28.85 23.74
C PHE A 9 -14.91 27.56 23.08
N LEU A 10 -15.76 26.94 22.25
CA LEU A 10 -15.29 25.97 21.25
C LEU A 10 -14.22 26.68 20.43
N ASN A 11 -12.99 26.18 20.52
CA ASN A 11 -11.89 26.63 19.68
C ASN A 11 -12.19 26.22 18.23
N PRO A 12 -12.43 27.14 17.28
CA PRO A 12 -12.66 26.79 15.88
C PRO A 12 -11.36 26.37 15.16
N GLU A 13 -10.21 26.39 15.84
CA GLU A 13 -8.93 25.95 15.30
C GLU A 13 -8.61 24.48 15.57
N ALA A 14 -9.60 23.59 15.50
CA ALA A 14 -9.33 22.21 15.12
C ALA A 14 -8.94 22.16 13.62
N ARG A 15 -7.93 22.95 13.25
CA ARG A 15 -7.21 22.79 11.99
C ARG A 15 -6.55 21.43 12.08
N MET A 16 -7.06 20.53 11.25
CA MET A 16 -6.46 19.25 10.90
C MET A 16 -4.96 19.45 10.71
N THR A 17 -4.19 19.15 11.75
CA THR A 17 -2.74 19.14 11.68
C THR A 17 -2.38 18.14 10.59
N PRO A 18 -1.58 18.52 9.58
CA PRO A 18 -1.09 17.52 8.64
C PRO A 18 -0.35 16.47 9.48
N MET A 19 -0.79 15.20 9.39
CA MET A 19 0.00 14.10 9.93
C MET A 19 1.41 14.27 9.40
N ASN A 20 2.35 14.56 10.29
CA ASN A 20 3.76 14.61 9.98
C ASN A 20 4.11 13.37 9.15
N SER A 21 4.54 13.59 7.92
CA SER A 21 5.00 12.56 7.00
C SER A 21 6.31 11.99 7.54
N VAL A 22 6.21 11.05 8.48
CA VAL A 22 7.33 10.22 8.87
C VAL A 22 7.71 9.40 7.64
N GLU A 23 8.83 9.77 7.01
CA GLU A 23 9.41 9.00 5.91
C GLU A 23 10.18 7.83 6.51
N HIS A 24 9.89 6.63 6.02
CA HIS A 24 10.62 5.44 6.44
C HIS A 24 11.91 5.31 5.63
N ALA A 25 13.01 4.97 6.31
CA ALA A 25 14.28 4.69 5.66
C ALA A 25 14.08 3.64 4.57
N ALA A 26 14.52 3.94 3.36
CA ALA A 26 14.47 2.99 2.25
C ALA A 26 15.35 1.77 2.58
N LEU A 27 14.98 0.61 2.03
CA LEU A 27 15.89 -0.53 1.98
C LEU A 27 17.19 -0.12 1.27
N PRO A 28 18.36 -0.69 1.63
CA PRO A 28 19.65 -0.39 1.01
C PRO A 28 19.75 -0.99 -0.39
N VAL A 29 18.85 -0.57 -1.27
CA VAL A 29 18.68 -1.03 -2.65
C VAL A 29 18.63 0.21 -3.53
N HIS A 30 19.53 0.31 -4.50
CA HIS A 30 19.55 1.44 -5.42
C HIS A 30 18.20 1.58 -6.15
N GLY A 31 17.69 2.81 -6.22
CA GLY A 31 16.40 3.11 -6.85
C GLY A 31 15.18 2.97 -5.92
N CYS A 32 15.34 2.37 -4.73
CA CYS A 32 14.34 2.49 -3.67
C CYS A 32 14.43 3.87 -3.03
N ARG A 33 13.30 4.57 -3.00
CA ARG A 33 13.16 5.88 -2.36
C ARG A 33 12.51 5.71 -0.99
N PRO A 34 12.84 6.59 -0.01
CA PRO A 34 12.03 6.72 1.19
C PRO A 34 10.57 6.95 0.80
N GLN A 35 9.66 6.32 1.54
CA GLN A 35 8.23 6.42 1.30
C GLN A 35 7.56 7.05 2.53
N PRO A 36 6.55 7.92 2.34
CA PRO A 36 5.73 8.38 3.44
C PRO A 36 4.92 7.21 4.01
N ALA A 37 4.63 7.22 5.32
CA ALA A 37 3.83 6.19 5.99
C ALA A 37 2.53 5.83 5.23
N ALA A 38 1.80 6.83 4.72
CA ALA A 38 0.56 6.60 3.96
C ALA A 38 0.77 5.80 2.66
N ALA A 39 1.95 5.89 2.01
CA ALA A 39 2.26 5.08 0.83
C ALA A 39 2.53 3.61 1.22
N LEU A 40 3.25 3.40 2.33
CA LEU A 40 3.46 2.05 2.86
C LEU A 40 2.16 1.38 3.26
N GLU A 41 1.27 2.09 3.97
CA GLU A 41 -0.04 1.58 4.36
C GLU A 41 -0.86 1.12 3.14
N ARG A 42 -0.88 1.94 2.08
CA ARG A 42 -1.59 1.60 0.83
C ARG A 42 -1.02 0.35 0.17
N VAL A 43 0.30 0.24 0.02
CA VAL A 43 0.93 -0.93 -0.60
C VAL A 43 0.78 -2.17 0.27
N ASN A 44 0.90 -2.05 1.60
CA ASN A 44 0.66 -3.18 2.51
C ASN A 44 -0.79 -3.68 2.42
N ALA A 45 -1.76 -2.77 2.28
CA ALA A 45 -3.15 -3.15 2.04
C ALA A 45 -3.32 -3.89 0.70
N MET A 46 -2.65 -3.45 -0.37
CA MET A 46 -2.69 -4.13 -1.67
C MET A 46 -2.04 -5.52 -1.61
N LYS A 47 -0.89 -5.66 -0.93
CA LYS A 47 -0.21 -6.96 -0.70
C LYS A 47 -1.10 -7.96 0.03
N GLN A 48 -1.86 -7.48 1.01
CA GLN A 48 -2.85 -8.29 1.72
C GLN A 48 -3.98 -8.77 0.80
N ILE A 49 -4.40 -7.98 -0.19
CA ILE A 49 -5.42 -8.38 -1.16
C ILE A 49 -4.83 -9.36 -2.18
N GLU A 50 -3.64 -9.07 -2.70
CA GLU A 50 -2.89 -9.94 -3.62
C GLU A 50 -2.77 -11.37 -3.03
N GLU A 51 -2.28 -11.50 -1.80
CA GLU A 51 -2.12 -12.79 -1.13
C GLU A 51 -3.45 -13.57 -1.02
N ARG A 52 -4.56 -12.89 -0.74
CA ARG A 52 -5.88 -13.55 -0.67
C ARG A 52 -6.30 -14.09 -2.04
N VAL A 53 -6.06 -13.32 -3.11
CA VAL A 53 -6.34 -13.77 -4.48
C VAL A 53 -5.45 -14.95 -4.84
N LEU A 54 -4.15 -14.89 -4.53
CA LEU A 54 -3.21 -15.97 -4.82
C LEU A 54 -3.59 -17.29 -4.13
N ARG A 55 -4.06 -17.23 -2.88
CA ARG A 55 -4.58 -18.42 -2.18
C ARG A 55 -5.81 -19.02 -2.86
N ALA A 56 -6.72 -18.19 -3.35
CA ALA A 56 -7.87 -18.69 -4.12
C ALA A 56 -7.42 -19.37 -5.44
N LEU A 57 -6.35 -18.89 -6.07
CA LEU A 57 -5.76 -19.55 -7.24
C LEU A 57 -5.05 -20.86 -6.87
N ASP A 58 -4.41 -20.91 -5.70
CA ASP A 58 -3.82 -22.14 -5.18
C ASP A 58 -4.90 -23.20 -4.91
N GLU A 59 -6.05 -22.81 -4.37
CA GLU A 59 -7.20 -23.70 -4.23
C GLU A 59 -7.69 -24.21 -5.60
N LEU A 60 -7.85 -23.32 -6.59
CA LEU A 60 -8.27 -23.70 -7.96
C LEU A 60 -7.33 -24.70 -8.64
N LYS A 61 -6.04 -24.63 -8.31
CA LYS A 61 -5.00 -25.52 -8.85
C LYS A 61 -5.22 -26.97 -8.45
N GLU A 62 -5.81 -27.21 -7.27
CA GLU A 62 -6.04 -28.57 -6.75
C GLU A 62 -7.21 -29.31 -7.43
N PHE A 63 -8.03 -28.60 -8.21
CA PHE A 63 -9.17 -29.18 -8.94
C PHE A 63 -8.72 -29.74 -10.31
N PRO A 64 -8.84 -31.07 -10.54
CA PRO A 64 -8.39 -31.71 -11.78
C PRO A 64 -9.08 -31.22 -13.06
N GLU A 65 -10.31 -30.71 -12.93
CA GLU A 65 -11.10 -30.13 -14.02
C GLU A 65 -10.66 -28.72 -14.43
N THR A 66 -9.87 -28.04 -13.61
CA THR A 66 -9.38 -26.69 -13.91
C THR A 66 -8.36 -26.75 -15.03
N ASP A 67 -8.57 -25.95 -16.08
CA ASP A 67 -7.57 -25.76 -17.13
C ASP A 67 -6.33 -25.03 -16.57
N GLN A 68 -5.29 -25.82 -16.31
CA GLN A 68 -4.07 -25.36 -15.68
C GLN A 68 -3.28 -24.36 -16.54
N ARG A 69 -3.42 -24.40 -17.87
CA ARG A 69 -2.75 -23.45 -18.77
C ARG A 69 -3.37 -22.06 -18.63
N TRP A 70 -4.70 -21.99 -18.60
CA TRP A 70 -5.39 -20.73 -18.39
C TRP A 70 -5.23 -20.20 -16.95
N LEU A 71 -5.22 -21.09 -15.95
CA LEU A 71 -4.93 -20.71 -14.56
C LEU A 71 -3.54 -20.08 -14.40
N ALA A 72 -2.50 -20.70 -14.97
CA ALA A 72 -1.14 -20.16 -14.93
C ALA A 72 -1.01 -18.79 -15.61
N THR A 73 -1.73 -18.60 -16.73
CA THR A 73 -1.81 -17.31 -17.43
C THR A 73 -2.47 -16.26 -16.54
N GLY A 74 -3.64 -16.57 -15.97
CA GLY A 74 -4.37 -15.67 -15.07
C GLY A 74 -3.55 -15.28 -13.83
N ARG A 75 -2.87 -16.24 -13.20
CA ARG A 75 -1.97 -15.96 -12.06
C ARG A 75 -0.90 -14.94 -12.43
N THR A 76 -0.22 -15.16 -13.54
CA THR A 76 0.85 -14.28 -14.02
C THR A 76 0.34 -12.85 -14.26
N ASP A 77 -0.83 -12.71 -14.87
CA ASP A 77 -1.41 -11.40 -15.16
C ASP A 77 -1.90 -10.68 -13.89
N ILE A 78 -2.41 -11.42 -12.91
CA ILE A 78 -2.77 -10.89 -11.59
C ILE A 78 -1.52 -10.38 -10.85
N GLU A 79 -0.46 -11.18 -10.76
CA GLU A 79 0.81 -10.78 -10.11
C GLU A 79 1.42 -9.54 -10.79
N LYS A 80 1.41 -9.50 -12.13
CA LYS A 80 1.82 -8.30 -12.89
C LYS A 80 0.93 -7.09 -12.60
N GLY A 81 -0.38 -7.31 -12.48
CA GLY A 81 -1.36 -6.28 -12.15
C GLY A 81 -1.06 -5.63 -10.79
N PHE A 82 -0.91 -6.44 -9.74
CA PHE A 82 -0.55 -5.94 -8.40
C PHE A 82 0.81 -5.26 -8.39
N MET A 83 1.81 -5.82 -9.07
CA MET A 83 3.11 -5.15 -9.23
C MET A 83 2.97 -3.77 -9.89
N ALA A 84 2.15 -3.63 -10.93
CA ALA A 84 1.92 -2.34 -11.59
C ALA A 84 1.22 -1.34 -10.66
N VAL A 85 0.21 -1.79 -9.90
CA VAL A 85 -0.50 -0.98 -8.89
C VAL A 85 0.46 -0.49 -7.81
N ASP A 86 1.25 -1.37 -7.19
CA ASP A 86 2.21 -0.99 -6.14
C ASP A 86 3.25 0.01 -6.66
N ARG A 87 3.75 -0.21 -7.88
CA ARG A 87 4.68 0.73 -8.54
C ARG A 87 4.07 2.08 -8.82
N SER A 88 2.76 2.16 -9.07
CA SER A 88 2.04 3.44 -9.23
C SER A 88 2.04 4.29 -7.96
N VAL A 89 2.13 3.64 -6.79
CA VAL A 89 2.23 4.28 -5.46
C VAL A 89 3.68 4.62 -5.14
N PHE A 90 4.58 3.63 -5.19
CA PHE A 90 5.98 3.78 -4.76
C PHE A 90 6.86 4.57 -5.75
N LYS A 91 6.50 4.62 -7.04
CA LYS A 91 7.18 5.45 -8.07
C LYS A 91 8.72 5.34 -8.01
N PRO A 92 9.29 4.14 -8.17
CA PRO A 92 10.74 3.94 -8.12
C PRO A 92 11.43 4.75 -9.22
N SER A 93 12.67 5.18 -8.96
CA SER A 93 13.44 5.96 -9.93
C SER A 93 14.58 5.21 -10.57
N ARG A 94 14.98 5.71 -11.74
CA ARG A 94 16.22 5.32 -12.39
C ARG A 94 17.40 5.65 -11.48
N VAL A 95 18.40 4.79 -11.52
CA VAL A 95 19.69 4.95 -10.84
C VAL A 95 20.67 5.50 -11.86
N GLU A 96 21.50 6.46 -11.47
CA GLU A 96 22.60 6.93 -12.32
C GLU A 96 23.71 5.88 -12.34
N ILE A 97 24.22 5.58 -13.53
CA ILE A 97 25.36 4.70 -13.73
C ILE A 97 26.54 5.59 -14.07
N VAL A 98 27.62 5.50 -13.27
CA VAL A 98 28.90 6.14 -13.58
C VAL A 98 29.72 5.12 -14.36
N GLU A 99 30.13 5.49 -15.57
CA GLU A 99 31.03 4.70 -16.44
C GLU A 99 32.48 4.73 -15.96
#